data_AF-A0A1Y6BNQ2-F1
#
_entry.id   AF-A0A1Y6BNQ2-F1
#
_cell.length_a   1.000
_cell.length_b   1.000
_cell.length_c   1.000
_cell.angle_alpha   90.00
_cell.angle_beta   90.00
_cell.angle_gamma   90.00
#
_symmetry.space_group_name_H-M   'P 1'
#
loop_
_entity.id
_entity.type
_entity.pdbx_description
1 polymer ?
#
loop_
_entity_poly.entity_id
_entity_poly.type
_entity_poly.pdbx_seq_one_letter_code
_entity_poly.pdbx_strand_id
1 'polypeptide(L)'
;MHLLALFGDVKSVGDVTESTINEPIPVAGAFLTCQFQGTQTQNTDSIDLSCELNDLDYQAQDVKADFYKTSADGTMLPLNLVSFDPINWRWQLRDKPENLNFTTIIASIAIDGRGPFMFTTELDQNIPLTVFAGYWLPSEPNNNAGMESCTEMVTAQGQENHINFTGLNSGPIEKLNDVPCGIQRNFLCRSLSLEPGVSKWLFTAEAGTFDTYKTACPEGYIFSQPTTAAEIAEVSAVIDGRNPDLLSVWVSIQRNPENPDVFESILD
;
A
#
# COMPACT_ATOMS: atom_id res chain seq x y z
N MET A 1 36.24 -70.93 2.04
CA MET A 1 35.57 -70.70 0.74
C MET A 1 34.53 -69.61 1.00
N HIS A 2 34.91 -68.33 0.90
CA HIS A 2 34.49 -67.45 -0.19
C HIS A 2 33.02 -67.68 -0.58
N LEU A 3 32.10 -66.75 -0.25
CA LEU A 3 31.68 -65.72 -1.19
C LEU A 3 30.57 -64.79 -0.65
N LEU A 4 30.83 -63.49 -0.84
CA LEU A 4 29.96 -62.34 -1.15
C LEU A 4 28.82 -61.85 -0.22
N ALA A 5 29.02 -60.59 0.18
CA ALA A 5 28.03 -59.62 0.60
C ALA A 5 26.99 -59.32 -0.51
N LEU A 6 25.74 -59.11 -0.10
CA LEU A 6 24.71 -58.41 -0.88
C LEU A 6 24.44 -57.07 -0.18
N PHE A 7 25.13 -56.03 -0.63
CA PHE A 7 24.64 -54.66 -0.47
C PHE A 7 23.59 -54.45 -1.55
N GLY A 8 22.37 -54.13 -1.14
CA GLY A 8 21.31 -53.70 -2.02
C GLY A 8 21.56 -52.26 -2.47
N ASP A 9 21.61 -52.08 -3.78
CA ASP A 9 21.76 -50.80 -4.47
C ASP A 9 20.53 -49.90 -4.32
N VAL A 10 20.84 -48.61 -4.11
CA VAL A 10 20.28 -47.42 -4.78
C VAL A 10 18.75 -47.28 -4.84
N LYS A 11 18.22 -46.38 -4.01
CA LYS A 11 17.22 -45.41 -4.48
C LYS A 11 17.94 -44.09 -4.75
N SER A 12 18.02 -43.73 -6.02
CA SER A 12 18.43 -42.43 -6.51
C SER A 12 17.57 -41.36 -5.85
N VAL A 13 18.21 -40.45 -5.11
CA VAL A 13 17.64 -39.14 -4.77
C VAL A 13 17.34 -38.47 -6.11
N GLY A 14 16.05 -38.26 -6.38
CA GLY A 14 15.59 -37.64 -7.61
C GLY A 14 16.25 -36.28 -7.79
N ASP A 15 16.62 -36.03 -9.04
CA ASP A 15 17.13 -34.76 -9.55
C ASP A 15 16.37 -33.58 -8.95
N VAL A 16 17.05 -32.82 -8.10
CA VAL A 16 16.68 -31.44 -7.87
C VAL A 16 16.99 -30.74 -9.20
N THR A 17 15.95 -30.46 -9.98
CA THR A 17 16.06 -29.45 -11.02
C THR A 17 16.46 -28.15 -10.33
N GLU A 18 17.75 -27.83 -10.36
CA GLU A 18 18.25 -26.50 -10.11
C GLU A 18 17.55 -25.58 -11.10
N SER A 19 16.44 -24.98 -10.66
CA SER A 19 15.96 -23.76 -11.27
C SER A 19 17.04 -22.72 -10.99
N THR A 20 17.88 -22.47 -11.99
CA THR A 20 18.74 -21.30 -12.02
C THR A 20 17.82 -20.09 -11.97
N ILE A 21 17.61 -19.54 -10.77
CA ILE A 21 17.07 -18.21 -10.64
C ILE A 21 18.14 -17.33 -11.26
N ASN A 22 17.82 -16.70 -12.39
CA ASN A 22 18.67 -15.69 -12.99
C ASN A 22 18.75 -14.52 -12.00
N GLU A 23 19.73 -14.55 -11.10
CA GLU A 23 20.08 -13.36 -10.33
C GLU A 23 20.41 -12.23 -11.31
N PRO A 24 19.79 -11.05 -11.17
CA PRO A 24 20.15 -9.90 -11.98
C PRO A 24 21.65 -9.63 -11.77
N ILE A 25 22.41 -9.65 -12.87
CA ILE A 25 23.87 -9.47 -12.88
C ILE A 25 24.20 -8.24 -12.03
N PRO A 26 24.81 -8.39 -10.84
CA PRO A 26 25.08 -7.25 -10.00
C PRO A 26 26.19 -6.44 -10.68
N VAL A 27 25.94 -5.16 -10.91
CA VAL A 27 27.03 -4.22 -11.22
C VAL A 27 27.89 -4.16 -9.97
N ALA A 28 28.99 -4.91 -9.96
CA ALA A 28 29.98 -4.92 -8.88
C ALA A 28 29.48 -5.29 -7.47
N GLY A 29 28.34 -6.00 -7.35
CA GLY A 29 27.77 -6.38 -6.04
C GLY A 29 26.78 -5.35 -5.46
N ALA A 30 26.49 -4.28 -6.19
CA ALA A 30 25.58 -3.24 -5.73
C ALA A 30 24.14 -3.72 -5.57
N PHE A 31 23.44 -3.20 -4.56
CA PHE A 31 22.02 -3.49 -4.30
C PHE A 31 21.25 -2.22 -3.91
N LEU A 32 19.96 -2.21 -4.27
CA LEU A 32 19.07 -1.08 -4.02
C LEU A 32 18.34 -1.26 -2.70
N THR A 33 18.39 -0.24 -1.86
CA THR A 33 17.49 -0.09 -0.70
C THR A 33 16.58 1.10 -0.92
N CYS A 34 15.33 1.01 -0.51
CA CYS A 34 14.40 2.14 -0.54
C CYS A 34 13.67 2.22 0.78
N GLN A 35 13.46 3.44 1.27
CA GLN A 35 12.73 3.71 2.49
C GLN A 35 11.92 4.98 2.35
N PHE A 36 10.78 5.03 3.01
CA PHE A 36 10.02 6.27 3.14
C PHE A 36 10.77 7.26 4.03
N GLN A 37 10.70 8.54 3.69
CA GLN A 37 11.22 9.57 4.58
C GLN A 37 10.35 9.66 5.85
N GLY A 38 10.96 10.00 6.98
CA GLY A 38 10.26 10.10 8.26
C GLY A 38 9.19 11.21 8.29
N THR A 39 8.20 11.05 9.17
CA THR A 39 7.11 12.01 9.47
C THR A 39 6.32 12.49 8.25
N GLN A 40 5.51 11.59 7.67
CA GLN A 40 4.58 11.92 6.57
C GLN A 40 3.14 11.87 7.06
N THR A 41 2.29 12.77 6.56
CA THR A 41 0.89 12.89 6.97
C THR A 41 -0.03 12.29 5.90
N GLN A 42 -1.18 11.73 6.30
CA GLN A 42 -2.13 11.13 5.34
C GLN A 42 -2.76 12.12 4.36
N ASN A 43 -2.66 13.43 4.63
CA ASN A 43 -3.30 14.49 3.86
C ASN A 43 -2.39 15.16 2.82
N THR A 44 -1.18 14.65 2.59
CA THR A 44 -0.33 15.16 1.52
C THR A 44 -0.72 14.55 0.18
N ASP A 45 -0.66 15.35 -0.89
CA ASP A 45 -0.86 14.85 -2.25
C ASP A 45 0.30 13.95 -2.73
N SER A 46 1.34 13.82 -1.92
CA SER A 46 2.54 13.08 -2.26
C SER A 46 3.28 12.55 -1.04
N ILE A 47 4.02 11.47 -1.25
CA ILE A 47 4.86 10.82 -0.25
C ILE A 47 6.28 10.73 -0.80
N ASP A 48 7.27 11.10 0.01
CA ASP A 48 8.67 11.10 -0.40
C ASP A 48 9.36 9.79 0.02
N LEU A 49 10.16 9.23 -0.89
CA LEU A 49 10.96 8.02 -0.71
C LEU A 49 12.43 8.34 -0.99
N SER A 50 13.32 7.72 -0.23
CA SER A 50 14.75 7.74 -0.47
C SER A 50 15.19 6.35 -0.91
N CYS A 51 15.72 6.24 -2.12
CA CYS A 51 16.34 5.02 -2.62
C CYS A 51 17.86 5.21 -2.72
N GLU A 52 18.64 4.19 -2.35
CA GLU A 52 20.10 4.24 -2.32
C GLU A 52 20.66 2.97 -2.95
N LEU A 53 21.64 3.13 -3.85
CA LEU A 53 22.38 2.01 -4.42
C LEU A 53 23.66 1.85 -3.61
N ASN A 54 23.70 0.80 -2.78
CA ASN A 54 24.80 0.51 -1.87
C ASN A 54 25.90 -0.29 -2.57
N ASP A 55 27.08 -0.33 -1.96
CA ASP A 55 28.25 -1.13 -2.39
C ASP A 55 28.73 -0.86 -3.81
N LEU A 56 28.51 0.36 -4.32
CA LEU A 56 29.03 0.81 -5.59
C LEU A 56 30.29 1.67 -5.42
N ASP A 57 31.47 1.07 -5.59
CA ASP A 57 32.75 1.79 -5.66
C ASP A 57 33.02 2.29 -7.09
N TYR A 58 32.15 3.17 -7.58
CA TYR A 58 32.23 3.74 -8.92
C TYR A 58 31.81 5.21 -8.95
N GLN A 59 32.59 6.04 -9.64
CA GLN A 59 32.24 7.43 -9.93
C GLN A 59 31.73 7.53 -11.38
N ALA A 60 30.44 7.78 -11.53
CA ALA A 60 29.82 7.96 -12.83
C ALA A 60 29.82 9.41 -13.29
N GLN A 61 29.89 9.62 -14.60
CA GLN A 61 29.74 10.93 -15.23
C GLN A 61 28.30 11.17 -15.71
N ASP A 62 27.63 10.13 -16.19
CA ASP A 62 26.24 10.14 -16.64
C ASP A 62 25.47 9.02 -15.95
N VAL A 63 24.35 9.37 -15.30
CA VAL A 63 23.45 8.42 -14.64
C VAL A 63 22.03 8.74 -15.06
N LYS A 64 21.34 7.73 -15.58
CA LYS A 64 19.91 7.77 -15.89
C LYS A 64 19.21 6.70 -15.08
N ALA A 65 18.15 7.05 -14.39
CA ALA A 65 17.42 6.12 -13.55
C ALA A 65 15.92 6.36 -13.69
N ASP A 66 15.18 5.29 -13.96
CA ASP A 66 13.71 5.26 -13.93
C ASP A 66 13.26 4.34 -12.81
N PHE A 67 12.28 4.77 -12.02
CA PHE A 67 11.79 4.03 -10.87
C PHE A 67 10.31 3.71 -11.02
N TYR A 68 9.94 2.50 -10.60
CA TYR A 68 8.59 1.99 -10.69
C TYR A 68 8.22 1.26 -9.40
N LYS A 69 6.96 1.39 -8.99
CA LYS A 69 6.32 0.44 -8.08
C LYS A 69 5.64 -0.66 -8.86
N THR A 70 5.58 -1.87 -8.32
CA THR A 70 4.85 -2.97 -8.96
C THR A 70 3.76 -3.53 -8.09
N SER A 71 2.61 -3.79 -8.71
CA SER A 71 1.51 -4.56 -8.13
C SER A 71 1.77 -6.06 -8.18
N ALA A 72 0.95 -6.80 -7.42
CA ALA A 72 0.93 -8.26 -7.47
C ALA A 72 0.54 -8.82 -8.85
N ASP A 73 -0.16 -8.05 -9.67
CA ASP A 73 -0.51 -8.41 -11.06
C ASP A 73 0.54 -7.98 -12.10
N GLY A 74 1.65 -7.37 -11.66
CA GLY A 74 2.75 -6.94 -12.52
C GLY A 74 2.58 -5.58 -13.18
N THR A 75 1.50 -4.85 -12.90
CA THR A 75 1.34 -3.44 -13.29
C THR A 75 2.47 -2.60 -12.70
N MET A 76 3.14 -1.83 -13.56
CA MET A 76 4.21 -0.92 -13.17
C MET A 76 3.70 0.52 -13.10
N LEU A 77 3.90 1.17 -11.96
CA LEU A 77 3.51 2.56 -11.71
C LEU A 77 4.77 3.43 -11.59
N PRO A 78 4.96 4.43 -12.46
CA PRO A 78 6.17 5.25 -12.44
C PRO A 78 6.23 6.12 -11.16
N LEU A 79 7.40 6.18 -10.55
CA LEU A 79 7.73 7.09 -9.46
C LEU A 79 8.36 8.37 -10.02
N ASN A 80 8.02 9.52 -9.44
CA ASN A 80 8.58 10.80 -9.89
C ASN A 80 9.96 11.00 -9.27
N LEU A 81 11.00 11.09 -10.09
CA LEU A 81 12.34 11.44 -9.61
C LEU A 81 12.38 12.94 -9.21
N VAL A 82 12.67 13.22 -7.94
CA VAL A 82 12.79 14.58 -7.40
C VAL A 82 14.22 15.08 -7.49
N SER A 83 15.17 14.28 -7.00
CA SER A 83 16.59 14.62 -7.02
C SER A 83 17.48 13.39 -6.99
N PHE A 84 18.73 13.58 -7.38
CA PHE A 84 19.78 12.56 -7.34
C PHE A 84 21.04 13.15 -6.70
N ASP A 85 21.57 12.46 -5.70
CA ASP A 85 22.86 12.70 -5.09
C ASP A 85 23.87 11.70 -5.66
N PRO A 86 24.76 12.13 -6.59
CA PRO A 86 25.73 11.24 -7.22
C PRO A 86 26.88 10.82 -6.30
N ILE A 87 27.06 11.48 -5.15
CA ILE A 87 28.13 11.13 -4.20
C ILE A 87 27.73 9.89 -3.41
N ASN A 88 26.48 9.86 -2.93
CA ASN A 88 25.95 8.77 -2.11
C ASN A 88 25.07 7.81 -2.90
N TRP A 89 25.01 7.94 -4.23
CA TRP A 89 24.15 7.14 -5.10
C TRP A 89 22.71 7.06 -4.58
N ARG A 90 22.16 8.22 -4.20
CA ARG A 90 20.86 8.33 -3.54
C ARG A 90 19.88 9.13 -4.38
N TRP A 91 18.71 8.56 -4.63
CA TRP A 91 17.60 9.21 -5.31
C TRP A 91 16.51 9.58 -4.31
N GLN A 92 16.01 10.80 -4.43
CA GLN A 92 14.76 11.20 -3.81
C GLN A 92 13.65 11.03 -4.83
N LEU A 93 12.66 10.23 -4.47
CA LEU A 93 11.51 9.91 -5.30
C LEU A 93 10.25 10.46 -4.63
N ARG A 94 9.25 10.73 -5.45
CA ARG A 94 7.94 11.15 -5.02
C ARG A 94 6.88 10.21 -5.58
N ASP A 95 6.10 9.67 -4.67
CA ASP A 95 4.98 8.81 -4.93
C ASP A 95 3.67 9.48 -4.49
N LYS A 96 2.57 8.79 -4.71
CA LYS A 96 1.25 9.19 -4.25
C LYS A 96 0.76 8.25 -3.13
N PRO A 97 0.00 8.76 -2.14
CA PRO A 97 -0.55 7.93 -1.05
C PRO A 97 -1.35 6.70 -1.51
N GLU A 98 -2.02 6.76 -2.65
CA GLU A 98 -2.77 5.62 -3.19
C GLU A 98 -1.92 4.42 -3.61
N ASN A 99 -0.61 4.62 -3.78
CA ASN A 99 0.32 3.59 -4.23
C ASN A 99 1.05 2.91 -3.04
N LEU A 100 0.66 3.22 -1.80
CA LEU A 100 1.31 2.68 -0.60
C LEU A 100 1.17 1.17 -0.44
N ASN A 101 0.15 0.58 -1.04
CA ASN A 101 -0.06 -0.86 -1.08
C ASN A 101 0.93 -1.60 -2.02
N PHE A 102 1.69 -0.89 -2.84
CA PHE A 102 2.75 -1.46 -3.67
C PHE A 102 4.09 -1.36 -2.92
N THR A 103 4.60 -2.51 -2.51
CA THR A 103 5.81 -2.60 -1.68
C THR A 103 7.06 -2.87 -2.50
N THR A 104 6.92 -3.47 -3.69
CA THR A 104 8.06 -3.74 -4.56
C THR A 104 8.41 -2.51 -5.39
N ILE A 105 9.67 -2.09 -5.33
CA ILE A 105 10.26 -1.06 -6.17
C ILE A 105 11.22 -1.70 -7.17
N ILE A 106 11.09 -1.30 -8.43
CA ILE A 106 12.02 -1.63 -9.50
C ILE A 106 12.71 -0.35 -9.96
N ALA A 107 14.03 -0.37 -10.05
CA ALA A 107 14.84 0.70 -10.65
C ALA A 107 15.53 0.19 -11.91
N SER A 108 15.40 0.94 -13.01
CA SER A 108 16.13 0.74 -14.26
C SER A 108 17.21 1.82 -14.36
N ILE A 109 18.48 1.45 -14.15
CA ILE A 109 19.60 2.39 -14.03
C ILE A 109 20.60 2.18 -15.17
N ALA A 110 20.94 3.24 -15.90
CA ALA A 110 22.02 3.27 -16.87
C ALA A 110 23.15 4.19 -16.37
N ILE A 111 24.40 3.74 -16.50
CA ILE A 111 25.61 4.38 -15.98
C ILE A 111 26.62 4.53 -17.12
N ASP A 112 27.04 5.76 -17.41
CA ASP A 112 28.01 6.10 -18.47
C ASP A 112 27.70 5.43 -19.82
N GLY A 113 26.41 5.43 -20.19
CA GLY A 113 25.91 4.82 -21.42
C GLY A 113 25.84 3.28 -21.40
N ARG A 114 26.12 2.63 -20.26
CA ARG A 114 25.94 1.18 -20.05
C ARG A 114 24.63 0.91 -19.31
N GLY A 115 24.01 -0.23 -19.60
CA GLY A 115 22.72 -0.62 -19.01
C GLY A 115 21.58 -0.63 -20.05
N PRO A 116 20.30 -0.63 -19.62
CA PRO A 116 19.86 -0.49 -18.23
C PRO A 116 20.13 -1.74 -17.38
N PHE A 117 20.45 -1.52 -16.11
CA PHE A 117 20.54 -2.54 -15.07
C PHE A 117 19.27 -2.47 -14.23
N MET A 118 18.70 -3.64 -13.94
CA MET A 118 17.46 -3.75 -13.17
C MET A 118 17.77 -4.09 -11.73
N PHE A 119 17.33 -3.24 -10.81
CA PHE A 119 17.40 -3.46 -9.38
C PHE A 119 15.99 -3.60 -8.83
N THR A 120 15.78 -4.52 -7.90
CA THR A 120 14.48 -4.74 -7.25
C THR A 120 14.69 -4.73 -5.74
N THR A 121 13.78 -4.08 -5.02
CA THR A 121 13.78 -4.04 -3.56
C THR A 121 12.36 -4.02 -3.04
N GLU A 122 12.15 -4.47 -1.80
CA GLU A 122 10.88 -4.40 -1.11
C GLU A 122 10.95 -3.31 -0.04
N LEU A 123 9.93 -2.46 0.01
CA LEU A 123 9.72 -1.49 1.07
C LEU A 123 9.28 -2.21 2.34
N ASP A 124 9.95 -1.95 3.45
CA ASP A 124 9.44 -2.33 4.76
C ASP A 124 8.09 -1.63 4.98
N GLN A 125 7.05 -2.42 5.23
CA GLN A 125 5.64 -2.03 5.09
C GLN A 125 5.13 -0.98 6.09
N ASN A 126 5.98 -0.48 6.99
CA ASN A 126 5.57 0.36 8.11
C ASN A 126 5.94 1.82 7.88
N ILE A 127 5.14 2.54 7.08
CA ILE A 127 5.08 4.01 7.23
C ILE A 127 4.10 4.33 8.35
N PRO A 128 4.55 4.91 9.47
CA PRO A 128 3.64 5.55 10.40
C PRO A 128 3.14 6.83 9.73
N LEU A 129 1.95 6.79 9.15
CA LEU A 129 1.28 8.00 8.68
C LEU A 129 0.61 8.70 9.85
N THR A 130 0.85 9.99 10.01
CA THR A 130 0.07 10.79 10.97
C THR A 130 -1.37 10.86 10.51
N VAL A 131 -2.26 10.45 11.41
CA VAL A 131 -3.71 10.42 11.19
C VAL A 131 -4.22 11.84 11.07
N PHE A 132 -4.98 12.10 10.01
CA PHE A 132 -5.61 13.40 9.84
C PHE A 132 -7.00 13.39 10.50
N ALA A 133 -7.09 13.97 11.70
CA ALA A 133 -8.33 14.02 12.49
C ALA A 133 -9.55 14.54 11.71
N GLY A 134 -9.35 15.43 10.72
CA GLY A 134 -10.44 15.98 9.92
C GLY A 134 -11.22 14.95 9.09
N TYR A 135 -10.67 13.76 8.84
CA TYR A 135 -11.37 12.69 8.12
C TYR A 135 -12.23 11.81 9.02
N TRP A 136 -11.98 11.81 10.32
CA TRP A 136 -12.68 10.95 11.28
C TRP A 136 -13.92 11.63 11.82
N LEU A 137 -14.93 10.82 12.13
CA LEU A 137 -16.09 11.28 12.88
C LEU A 137 -15.65 11.86 14.24
N PRO A 138 -16.44 12.75 14.83
CA PRO A 138 -16.14 13.28 16.15
C PRO A 138 -15.93 12.16 17.18
N SER A 139 -14.86 12.28 17.95
CA SER A 139 -14.34 11.28 18.89
C SER A 139 -13.76 10.00 18.28
N GLU A 140 -13.69 9.89 16.94
CA GLU A 140 -13.04 8.76 16.28
C GLU A 140 -11.59 9.06 15.86
N PRO A 141 -10.72 8.04 15.80
CA PRO A 141 -10.97 6.66 16.23
C PRO A 141 -10.93 6.51 17.76
N ASN A 142 -11.86 5.74 18.33
CA ASN A 142 -12.00 5.59 19.78
C ASN A 142 -11.64 4.19 20.32
N ASN A 143 -11.46 3.20 19.43
CA ASN A 143 -11.14 1.82 19.77
C ASN A 143 -12.09 1.23 20.83
N ASN A 144 -13.40 1.31 20.61
CA ASN A 144 -14.41 1.00 21.62
C ASN A 144 -14.20 -0.39 22.22
N ALA A 145 -13.93 -0.44 23.52
CA ALA A 145 -13.64 -1.66 24.28
C ALA A 145 -12.49 -2.53 23.70
N GLY A 146 -11.58 -1.94 22.93
CA GLY A 146 -10.45 -2.65 22.33
C GLY A 146 -10.82 -3.57 21.16
N MET A 147 -12.01 -3.41 20.58
CA MET A 147 -12.53 -4.31 19.54
C MET A 147 -12.51 -3.70 18.13
N GLU A 148 -12.13 -2.43 18.00
CA GLU A 148 -12.23 -1.68 16.75
C GLU A 148 -10.83 -1.50 16.14
N SER A 149 -10.59 -2.29 15.09
CA SER A 149 -9.29 -2.36 14.41
C SER A 149 -9.40 -2.17 12.89
N CYS A 150 -10.62 -1.94 12.39
CA CYS A 150 -10.92 -1.80 10.98
C CYS A 150 -11.68 -0.50 10.75
N THR A 151 -11.46 0.13 9.60
CA THR A 151 -12.08 1.41 9.31
C THR A 151 -13.15 1.29 8.25
N GLU A 152 -14.29 1.91 8.51
CA GLU A 152 -15.35 2.14 7.55
C GLU A 152 -15.47 3.62 7.20
N MET A 153 -16.00 3.90 6.01
CA MET A 153 -16.43 5.22 5.61
C MET A 153 -17.96 5.29 5.69
N VAL A 154 -18.50 6.25 6.44
CA VAL A 154 -19.93 6.44 6.66
C VAL A 154 -20.56 7.35 5.60
N THR A 155 -21.82 7.10 5.31
CA THR A 155 -22.67 7.96 4.45
C THR A 155 -23.01 9.27 5.14
N ALA A 156 -23.63 10.22 4.43
CA ALA A 156 -24.25 11.39 5.07
C ALA A 156 -25.26 10.99 6.14
N GLN A 157 -26.12 10.01 5.86
CA GLN A 157 -27.10 9.51 6.83
C GLN A 157 -26.42 8.84 8.05
N GLY A 158 -25.34 8.09 7.82
CA GLY A 158 -24.53 7.47 8.87
C GLY A 158 -23.88 8.51 9.79
N GLN A 159 -23.32 9.57 9.20
CA GLN A 159 -22.78 10.72 9.94
C GLN A 159 -23.86 11.42 10.77
N GLU A 160 -25.03 11.69 10.21
CA GLU A 160 -26.15 12.27 10.97
C GLU A 160 -26.56 11.38 12.15
N ASN A 161 -26.62 10.06 11.95
CA ASN A 161 -26.92 9.11 13.01
C ASN A 161 -25.86 9.15 14.12
N HIS A 162 -24.57 9.26 13.77
CA HIS A 162 -23.47 9.41 14.73
C HIS A 162 -23.61 10.69 15.56
N ILE A 163 -23.83 11.83 14.89
CA ILE A 163 -24.03 13.13 15.56
C ILE A 163 -25.23 13.07 16.49
N ASN A 164 -26.34 12.48 16.07
CA ASN A 164 -27.54 12.35 16.89
C ASN A 164 -27.32 11.45 18.12
N PHE A 165 -26.47 10.43 18.01
CA PHE A 165 -26.16 9.52 19.10
C PHE A 165 -25.17 10.11 20.11
N THR A 166 -24.11 10.77 19.62
CA THR A 166 -23.01 11.29 20.46
C THR A 166 -23.23 12.73 20.93
N GLY A 167 -24.00 13.53 20.19
CA GLY A 167 -24.12 14.98 20.37
C GLY A 167 -22.89 15.77 19.93
N LEU A 168 -21.92 15.13 19.26
CA LEU A 168 -20.67 15.75 18.81
C LEU A 168 -20.73 16.07 17.31
N ASN A 169 -20.17 17.22 16.93
CA ASN A 169 -20.08 17.71 15.55
C ASN A 169 -18.81 18.58 15.45
N SER A 170 -17.79 18.12 14.77
CA SER A 170 -16.45 18.73 14.74
C SER A 170 -15.62 18.35 13.49
N GLY A 171 -15.79 19.06 12.37
CA GLY A 171 -14.92 18.90 11.21
C GLY A 171 -15.65 19.02 9.86
N PRO A 172 -14.93 19.32 8.77
CA PRO A 172 -15.55 19.52 7.45
C PRO A 172 -15.79 18.23 6.65
N ILE A 173 -15.15 17.10 7.02
CA ILE A 173 -15.14 15.88 6.22
C ILE A 173 -15.75 14.69 6.97
N GLU A 174 -15.23 14.32 8.15
CA GLU A 174 -15.88 13.42 9.13
C GLU A 174 -16.60 12.18 8.55
N LYS A 175 -15.91 11.39 7.75
CA LYS A 175 -16.51 10.17 7.16
C LYS A 175 -15.95 8.88 7.71
N LEU A 176 -14.89 8.89 8.51
CA LEU A 176 -14.25 7.66 8.96
C LEU A 176 -14.68 7.27 10.38
N ASN A 177 -14.88 5.97 10.58
CA ASN A 177 -15.20 5.35 11.86
C ASN A 177 -14.37 4.07 12.01
N ASP A 178 -13.80 3.82 13.19
CA ASP A 178 -13.26 2.50 13.51
C ASP A 178 -14.35 1.59 14.07
N VAL A 179 -14.32 0.33 13.67
CA VAL A 179 -15.36 -0.66 13.97
C VAL A 179 -14.76 -2.07 14.07
N PRO A 180 -15.50 -3.05 14.62
CA PRO A 180 -15.06 -4.43 14.65
C PRO A 180 -14.95 -5.03 13.24
N CYS A 181 -13.82 -5.65 12.92
CA CYS A 181 -13.51 -6.20 11.59
C CYS A 181 -14.48 -7.31 11.10
N GLY A 182 -15.20 -7.95 12.02
CA GLY A 182 -16.11 -9.07 11.73
C GLY A 182 -17.49 -8.68 11.20
N ILE A 183 -17.82 -7.39 11.11
CA ILE A 183 -19.11 -6.94 10.57
C ILE A 183 -19.13 -7.03 9.04
N GLN A 184 -20.33 -7.12 8.46
CA GLN A 184 -20.50 -7.21 7.00
C GLN A 184 -20.69 -5.81 6.40
N ARG A 185 -19.85 -5.44 5.42
CA ARG A 185 -19.99 -4.21 4.61
C ARG A 185 -19.55 -4.44 3.18
N ASN A 186 -20.06 -3.62 2.28
CA ASN A 186 -19.49 -3.49 0.93
C ASN A 186 -18.11 -2.83 1.02
N PHE A 187 -17.23 -3.11 0.06
CA PHE A 187 -15.87 -2.56 0.03
C PHE A 187 -15.77 -1.42 -0.96
N LEU A 188 -15.10 -0.33 -0.58
CA LEU A 188 -14.70 0.71 -1.51
C LEU A 188 -13.47 0.26 -2.31
N CYS A 189 -13.63 0.26 -3.62
CA CYS A 189 -12.59 -0.13 -4.55
C CYS A 189 -12.22 1.05 -5.46
N ARG A 190 -10.92 1.20 -5.73
CA ARG A 190 -10.36 2.21 -6.63
C ARG A 190 -9.87 1.55 -7.92
N SER A 191 -10.17 2.17 -9.05
CA SER A 191 -9.67 1.74 -10.37
C SER A 191 -8.14 1.86 -10.42
N LEU A 192 -7.49 0.83 -10.96
CA LEU A 192 -6.08 0.87 -11.38
C LEU A 192 -5.91 1.55 -12.74
N SER A 193 -6.98 1.60 -13.55
CA SER A 193 -6.96 2.23 -14.86
C SER A 193 -7.11 3.75 -14.74
N LEU A 194 -6.31 4.46 -15.54
CA LEU A 194 -6.41 5.90 -15.78
C LEU A 194 -7.17 6.22 -17.08
N GLU A 195 -7.76 5.22 -17.72
CA GLU A 195 -8.45 5.40 -19.00
C GLU A 195 -9.72 6.26 -18.85
N PRO A 196 -9.98 7.18 -19.80
CA PRO A 196 -11.22 7.96 -19.80
C PRO A 196 -12.46 7.06 -19.84
N GLY A 197 -13.42 7.34 -18.96
CA GLY A 197 -14.70 6.62 -18.90
C GLY A 197 -14.75 5.45 -17.91
N VAL A 198 -13.62 5.05 -17.33
CA VAL A 198 -13.61 4.11 -16.20
C VAL A 198 -13.94 4.88 -14.92
N SER A 199 -14.91 4.40 -14.14
CA SER A 199 -15.23 5.01 -12.84
C SER A 199 -14.06 4.83 -11.90
N LYS A 200 -13.56 5.92 -11.33
CA LYS A 200 -12.45 5.90 -10.38
C LYS A 200 -12.78 5.08 -9.13
N TRP A 201 -14.02 5.18 -8.66
CA TRP A 201 -14.49 4.47 -7.47
C TRP A 201 -15.67 3.57 -7.79
N LEU A 202 -15.76 2.45 -7.07
CA LEU A 202 -16.95 1.61 -6.99
C LEU A 202 -17.06 0.98 -5.62
N PHE A 203 -18.26 0.45 -5.32
CA PHE A 203 -18.46 -0.45 -4.19
C PHE A 203 -18.73 -1.85 -4.71
N THR A 204 -18.28 -2.85 -3.97
CA THR A 204 -18.62 -4.25 -4.27
C THR A 204 -20.13 -4.45 -4.19
N ALA A 205 -20.68 -5.34 -5.02
CA ALA A 205 -22.11 -5.68 -4.96
C ALA A 205 -22.45 -6.47 -3.68
N GLU A 206 -21.52 -7.32 -3.25
CA GLU A 206 -21.66 -8.15 -2.06
C GLU A 206 -20.90 -7.56 -0.88
N ALA A 207 -21.45 -7.74 0.31
CA ALA A 207 -20.81 -7.40 1.56
C ALA A 207 -19.93 -8.55 2.07
N GLY A 208 -18.87 -8.22 2.79
CA GLY A 208 -17.96 -9.17 3.43
C GLY A 208 -17.45 -8.65 4.78
N THR A 209 -16.79 -9.54 5.53
CA THR A 209 -15.98 -9.12 6.69
C THR A 209 -14.70 -8.46 6.21
N PHE A 210 -14.09 -7.58 6.99
CA PHE A 210 -12.91 -6.84 6.56
C PHE A 210 -11.80 -7.75 5.99
N ASP A 211 -11.52 -8.90 6.62
CA ASP A 211 -10.47 -9.84 6.21
C ASP A 211 -10.61 -10.40 4.78
N THR A 212 -11.79 -10.33 4.17
CA THR A 212 -12.01 -10.76 2.78
C THR A 212 -11.59 -9.71 1.75
N TYR A 213 -11.04 -8.56 2.17
CA TYR A 213 -10.69 -7.45 1.29
C TYR A 213 -9.78 -7.85 0.12
N LYS A 214 -8.92 -8.86 0.32
CA LYS A 214 -7.92 -9.31 -0.67
C LYS A 214 -8.52 -9.76 -1.99
N THR A 215 -9.76 -10.23 -1.98
CA THR A 215 -10.48 -10.72 -3.16
C THR A 215 -11.83 -10.02 -3.34
N ALA A 216 -12.10 -8.96 -2.57
CA ALA A 216 -13.38 -8.28 -2.60
C ALA A 216 -13.56 -7.43 -3.87
N CYS A 217 -12.50 -6.75 -4.30
CA CYS A 217 -12.56 -5.87 -5.45
C CYS A 217 -12.48 -6.65 -6.78
N PRO A 218 -13.26 -6.25 -7.80
CA PRO A 218 -13.21 -6.88 -9.12
C PRO A 218 -11.87 -6.62 -9.82
N GLU A 219 -11.60 -7.39 -10.88
CA GLU A 219 -10.41 -7.18 -11.73
C GLU A 219 -10.30 -5.74 -12.23
N GLY A 220 -9.09 -5.18 -12.18
CA GLY A 220 -8.82 -3.78 -12.52
C GLY A 220 -9.11 -2.79 -11.38
N TYR A 221 -9.53 -3.27 -10.21
CA TYR A 221 -9.75 -2.46 -9.02
C TYR A 221 -9.00 -3.02 -7.80
N ILE A 222 -8.64 -2.11 -6.89
CA ILE A 222 -7.99 -2.44 -5.61
C ILE A 222 -8.80 -1.93 -4.43
N PHE A 223 -8.76 -2.64 -3.30
CA PHE A 223 -9.31 -2.16 -2.04
C PHE A 223 -8.51 -0.94 -1.60
N SER A 224 -9.19 0.19 -1.44
CA SER A 224 -8.52 1.48 -1.27
C SER A 224 -9.33 2.42 -0.37
N GLN A 225 -8.81 3.63 -0.19
CA GLN A 225 -9.46 4.72 0.52
C GLN A 225 -9.23 6.03 -0.21
N PRO A 226 -10.14 7.01 -0.09
CA PRO A 226 -9.88 8.36 -0.58
C PRO A 226 -8.83 9.03 0.31
N THR A 227 -7.83 9.66 -0.28
CA THR A 227 -6.67 10.23 0.44
C THR A 227 -6.69 11.76 0.47
N THR A 228 -7.54 12.38 -0.36
CA THR A 228 -7.71 13.83 -0.44
C THR A 228 -9.16 14.23 -0.16
N ALA A 229 -9.38 15.49 0.25
CA ALA A 229 -10.72 16.02 0.44
C ALA A 229 -11.59 15.93 -0.84
N ALA A 230 -10.97 16.10 -2.01
CA ALA A 230 -11.66 15.98 -3.30
C ALA A 230 -12.11 14.53 -3.57
N GLU A 231 -11.26 13.56 -3.28
CA GLU A 231 -11.61 12.15 -3.38
C GLU A 231 -12.69 11.75 -2.37
N ILE A 232 -12.65 12.30 -1.16
CA ILE A 232 -13.69 12.03 -0.16
C ILE A 232 -15.05 12.58 -0.62
N ALA A 233 -15.07 13.78 -1.19
CA ALA A 233 -16.30 14.35 -1.77
C ALA A 233 -16.82 13.51 -2.94
N GLU A 234 -15.91 13.03 -3.81
CA GLU A 234 -16.25 12.14 -4.92
C GLU A 234 -16.85 10.83 -4.41
N VAL A 235 -16.18 10.14 -3.49
CA VAL A 235 -16.65 8.88 -2.90
C VAL A 235 -17.99 9.08 -2.17
N SER A 236 -18.12 10.15 -1.39
CA SER A 236 -19.38 10.47 -0.69
C SER A 236 -20.54 10.62 -1.67
N ALA A 237 -20.33 11.30 -2.81
CA ALA A 237 -21.36 11.41 -3.84
C ALA A 237 -21.75 10.06 -4.45
N VAL A 238 -20.81 9.12 -4.61
CA VAL A 238 -21.12 7.75 -5.09
C VAL A 238 -21.86 6.94 -4.01
N ILE A 239 -21.42 7.04 -2.75
CA ILE A 239 -22.04 6.37 -1.59
C ILE A 239 -23.48 6.84 -1.42
N ASP A 240 -23.67 8.14 -1.24
CA ASP A 240 -24.96 8.76 -0.90
C ASP A 240 -25.96 8.69 -2.05
N GLY A 241 -25.49 8.57 -3.31
CA GLY A 241 -26.34 8.57 -4.49
C GLY A 241 -26.93 7.20 -4.90
N ARG A 242 -26.40 6.07 -4.40
CA ARG A 242 -26.77 4.74 -4.93
C ARG A 242 -27.71 3.93 -4.08
N ASN A 243 -27.66 4.03 -2.75
CA ASN A 243 -28.49 3.20 -1.89
C ASN A 243 -28.76 3.87 -0.54
N PRO A 244 -30.00 4.29 -0.25
CA PRO A 244 -30.34 4.88 1.04
C PRO A 244 -30.18 3.90 2.22
N ASP A 245 -30.14 2.59 1.95
CA ASP A 245 -29.97 1.56 2.99
C ASP A 245 -28.51 1.24 3.30
N LEU A 246 -27.57 1.67 2.45
CA LEU A 246 -26.15 1.54 2.73
C LEU A 246 -25.75 2.66 3.68
N LEU A 247 -25.34 2.33 4.91
CA LEU A 247 -24.93 3.32 5.91
C LEU A 247 -23.41 3.55 5.96
N SER A 248 -22.62 2.56 5.54
CA SER A 248 -21.17 2.63 5.51
C SER A 248 -20.55 1.56 4.61
N VAL A 249 -19.26 1.73 4.29
CA VAL A 249 -18.46 0.82 3.45
C VAL A 249 -17.07 0.63 4.02
N TRP A 250 -16.44 -0.52 3.78
CA TRP A 250 -15.05 -0.74 4.14
C TRP A 250 -14.10 0.14 3.34
N VAL A 251 -13.06 0.67 4.00
CA VAL A 251 -11.95 1.40 3.36
C VAL A 251 -10.60 0.88 3.85
N SER A 252 -9.56 1.04 3.04
CA SER A 252 -8.26 0.40 3.27
C SER A 252 -7.36 1.11 4.30
N ILE A 253 -7.91 1.63 5.40
CA ILE A 253 -7.09 2.03 6.55
C ILE A 253 -6.89 0.79 7.39
N GLN A 254 -5.72 0.17 7.25
CA GLN A 254 -5.30 -0.83 8.22
C GLN A 254 -4.61 -0.11 9.37
N ARG A 255 -5.19 -0.24 10.56
CA ARG A 255 -4.43 -0.03 11.80
C ARG A 255 -3.26 -1.01 11.73
N ASN A 256 -2.02 -0.52 11.91
CA ASN A 256 -0.90 -1.42 12.09
C ASN A 256 -1.15 -2.19 13.40
N PRO A 257 -1.40 -3.51 13.36
CA PRO A 257 -1.72 -4.26 14.57
C PRO A 257 -0.54 -4.33 15.54
N GLU A 258 0.68 -4.09 15.06
CA GLU A 258 1.91 -4.09 15.88
C GLU A 258 2.16 -2.75 16.59
N ASN A 259 1.41 -1.70 16.26
CA ASN A 259 1.56 -0.39 16.89
C ASN A 259 0.19 0.27 17.21
N PRO A 260 -0.53 -0.27 18.21
CA PRO A 260 -1.84 0.26 18.61
C PRO A 260 -1.78 1.68 19.20
N ASP A 261 -0.60 2.12 19.66
CA ASP A 261 -0.40 3.33 20.49
C ASP A 261 -0.39 4.65 19.71
N VAL A 262 -0.22 4.64 18.39
CA VAL A 262 -0.19 5.87 17.58
C VAL A 262 -1.52 6.65 17.66
N PHE A 263 -2.62 5.95 17.93
CA PHE A 263 -3.96 6.53 17.93
C PHE A 263 -4.41 7.08 19.29
N GLU A 264 -3.89 6.58 20.41
CA GLU A 264 -4.27 7.13 21.74
C GLU A 264 -3.82 8.59 21.91
N SER A 265 -2.79 9.03 21.17
CA SER A 265 -2.26 10.40 21.22
C SER A 265 -3.10 11.46 20.48
N ILE A 266 -4.16 11.07 19.76
CA ILE A 266 -5.02 12.01 19.01
C ILE A 266 -6.14 12.56 19.91
N LEU A 267 -6.41 11.88 21.04
CA LEU A 267 -7.50 12.22 21.96
C LEU A 267 -7.05 13.04 23.18
N ASP A 268 -5.75 13.34 23.31
CA ASP A 268 -5.14 14.22 24.32
C ASP A 268 -4.78 15.60 23.76
#